data_AF-A0A497HHQ2-F1
#
_entry.id   AF-A0A497HHQ2-F1
#
_cell.length_a   1.000
_cell.length_b   1.000
_cell.length_c   1.000
_cell.angle_alpha   90.00
_cell.angle_beta   90.00
_cell.angle_gamma   90.00
#
_symmetry.space_group_name_H-M   'P 1'
#
loop_
_entity.id
_entity.type
_entity.pdbx_description
1 polymer ?
#
loop_
_entity_poly.entity_id
_entity_poly.type
_entity_poly.pdbx_seq_one_letter_code
_entity_poly.pdbx_strand_id
1 'polypeptide(L)' 'EECSLCKSCMEVTEDGAIEVKGDESKYIFKFETDGSLDAKTILIEASRILEEKYKEFAKLIK' A
#
# COMPACT_ATOMS: atom_id res chain seq x y z
N GLU A 1 -4.27 7.26 9.29
CA GLU A 1 -5.03 6.28 10.07
C GLU A 1 -4.31 6.12 11.38
N GLU A 2 -5.03 6.23 12.49
CA GLU A 2 -4.44 6.13 13.84
C GLU A 2 -4.52 4.71 14.40
N CYS A 3 -5.42 3.87 13.85
CA CYS A 3 -5.56 2.47 14.24
C CYS A 3 -4.52 1.59 13.53
N SER A 4 -3.77 0.81 14.31
CA SER A 4 -2.80 -0.18 13.80
C SER A 4 -3.40 -1.55 13.49
N LEU A 5 -4.73 -1.69 13.59
CA LEU A 5 -5.47 -2.95 13.43
C LEU A 5 -5.02 -4.06 14.41
N CYS A 6 -4.60 -3.70 15.62
CA CYS A 6 -4.11 -4.65 16.64
C CYS A 6 -5.18 -5.61 17.19
N LYS A 7 -6.47 -5.31 16.96
CA LYS A 7 -7.64 -6.08 17.44
C LYS A 7 -7.86 -6.12 18.95
N SER A 8 -7.04 -5.46 19.76
CA SER A 8 -7.19 -5.45 21.23
C SER A 8 -8.55 -4.92 21.72
N CYS A 9 -9.21 -4.05 20.95
CA CYS A 9 -10.58 -3.61 21.27
C CYS A 9 -11.61 -4.74 21.17
N MET A 10 -11.39 -5.75 20.32
CA MET A 10 -12.27 -6.92 20.21
C MET A 10 -12.14 -7.83 21.44
N GLU A 11 -10.97 -7.86 22.07
CA GLU A 11 -10.70 -8.73 23.24
C GLU A 11 -11.32 -8.21 24.54
N VAL A 12 -11.49 -6.90 24.67
CA VAL A 12 -12.00 -6.25 25.89
C VAL A 12 -13.51 -5.96 25.83
N THR A 13 -14.17 -6.34 24.73
CA THR A 13 -15.60 -6.13 24.52
C THR A 13 -16.35 -7.46 24.47
N GLU A 14 -17.67 -7.41 24.64
CA GLU A 14 -18.53 -8.59 24.47
C GLU A 14 -18.37 -9.19 23.07
N ASP A 15 -18.50 -10.51 22.97
CA ASP A 15 -18.36 -11.22 21.69
C ASP A 15 -19.26 -10.61 20.61
N GLY A 16 -18.63 -10.16 19.52
CA GLY A 16 -19.34 -9.58 18.37
C GLY A 16 -19.70 -8.09 18.51
N ALA A 17 -19.35 -7.42 19.61
CA ALA A 17 -19.61 -5.99 19.76
C ALA A 17 -18.78 -5.11 18.80
N ILE A 18 -17.55 -5.55 18.47
CA ILE A 18 -16.65 -4.87 17.53
C ILE A 18 -16.04 -5.90 16.57
N GLU A 19 -15.97 -5.53 15.28
CA GLU A 19 -15.21 -6.27 14.26
C GLU A 19 -14.17 -5.34 13.61
N VAL A 20 -12.89 -5.72 13.68
CA VAL A 20 -11.79 -4.95 13.09
C VAL A 20 -11.37 -5.58 11.76
N LYS A 21 -11.54 -4.81 10.68
CA LYS A 21 -11.13 -5.17 9.31
C LYS A 21 -10.47 -3.98 8.62
N GLY A 22 -9.51 -4.26 7.75
CA GLY A 22 -8.98 -3.26 6.82
C GLY A 22 -9.87 -3.14 5.59
N ASP A 23 -9.84 -1.99 4.93
CA ASP A 23 -10.49 -1.77 3.64
C ASP A 23 -9.55 -2.23 2.51
N GLU A 24 -9.94 -3.28 1.80
CA GLU A 24 -9.14 -3.90 0.72
C GLU A 24 -8.99 -2.99 -0.51
N SER A 25 -9.81 -1.94 -0.64
CA SER A 25 -9.73 -0.96 -1.72
C SER A 25 -8.82 0.23 -1.39
N LYS A 26 -8.40 0.38 -0.13
CA LYS A 26 -7.66 1.53 0.38
C LYS A 26 -6.22 1.18 0.70
N TYR A 27 -5.28 1.91 0.08
CA TYR A 27 -3.85 1.74 0.29
C TYR A 27 -3.25 3.01 0.86
N ILE A 28 -2.50 2.88 1.96
CA ILE A 28 -1.81 4.00 2.62
C ILE A 28 -0.31 3.72 2.51
N PHE A 29 0.34 4.42 1.58
CA PHE A 29 1.77 4.31 1.39
C PHE A 29 2.50 5.33 2.28
N LYS A 30 3.54 4.86 2.97
CA LYS A 30 4.52 5.70 3.66
C LYS A 30 5.87 5.44 3.03
N PHE A 31 6.57 6.50 2.65
CA PHE A 31 7.88 6.44 2.01
C PHE A 31 8.92 7.09 2.90
N GLU A 32 10.09 6.47 2.96
CA GLU A 32 11.31 7.02 3.52
C GLU A 32 12.36 7.02 2.42
N THR A 33 13.11 8.11 2.30
CA THR A 33 14.13 8.30 1.27
C THR A 33 15.47 8.54 1.94
N ASP A 34 16.55 8.20 1.25
CA ASP A 34 17.92 8.52 1.71
C ASP A 34 18.27 10.01 1.60
N GLY A 35 17.40 10.81 0.96
CA GLY A 35 17.57 12.25 0.75
C GLY A 35 18.08 12.63 -0.64
N SER A 36 18.46 11.67 -1.48
CA SER A 36 18.92 11.91 -2.85
C SER A 36 17.78 12.38 -3.77
N LEU A 37 16.57 11.86 -3.56
CA LEU A 37 15.35 12.21 -4.28
C LEU A 37 14.17 12.26 -3.30
N ASP A 38 13.18 13.10 -3.57
CA ASP A 38 11.95 13.12 -2.79
C ASP A 38 11.04 11.92 -3.11
N ALA A 39 10.21 11.53 -2.14
CA ALA A 39 9.35 10.36 -2.25
C ALA A 39 8.37 10.41 -3.43
N LYS A 40 7.88 11.60 -3.80
CA LYS A 40 6.92 11.74 -4.90
C LYS A 40 7.61 11.47 -6.24
N THR A 41 8.81 12.01 -6.42
CA THR A 41 9.63 11.74 -7.61
C THR A 41 9.93 10.25 -7.75
N ILE A 42 10.32 9.57 -6.67
CA ILE A 42 10.56 8.12 -6.68
C ILE A 42 9.31 7.33 -7.06
N LEU A 43 8.14 7.68 -6.51
CA LEU A 43 6.89 6.99 -6.81
C LEU A 43 6.48 7.11 -8.29
N ILE A 44 6.64 8.30 -8.86
CA ILE A 44 6.35 8.55 -10.28
C ILE A 44 7.29 7.70 -11.15
N GLU A 45 8.58 7.71 -10.84
CA GLU A 45 9.58 6.97 -11.61
C GLU A 45 9.41 5.45 -11.50
N ALA A 46 9.09 4.94 -10.30
CA ALA A 46 8.77 3.53 -10.10
C ALA A 46 7.55 3.10 -10.93
N SER A 47 6.53 3.96 -11.02
CA SER A 47 5.33 3.71 -11.83
C SER A 47 5.67 3.67 -13.33
N ARG A 48 6.53 4.57 -13.80
CA ARG A 48 7.02 4.61 -15.19
C ARG A 48 7.81 3.34 -15.54
N ILE A 49 8.73 2.91 -14.67
CA ILE A 49 9.51 1.67 -14.86
C ILE A 49 8.58 0.45 -14.94
N LEU A 50 7.54 0.41 -14.10
CA LEU A 50 6.57 -0.68 -14.12
C LEU A 50 5.79 -0.73 -15.45
N GLU A 51 5.35 0.43 -15.94
CA GLU A 51 4.68 0.55 -17.25
C GLU A 51 5.58 0.05 -18.39
N GLU A 52 6.86 0.44 -18.41
CA GLU A 52 7.82 0.02 -19.42
C GLU A 52 8.02 -1.50 -19.41
N LYS A 53 8.17 -2.11 -18.22
CA LYS A 53 8.27 -3.57 -18.09
C LYS A 53 7.06 -4.28 -18.68
N TYR A 54 5.85 -3.78 -18.44
CA TYR A 54 4.65 -4.35 -19.03
C TYR A 54 4.62 -4.18 -20.56
N LYS A 55 5.07 -3.03 -21.08
CA LYS A 55 5.19 -2.82 -22.54
C LYS A 55 6.18 -3.80 -23.17
N GLU A 56 7.35 -4.02 -22.55
CA GLU A 56 8.31 -4.99 -23.04
C GLU A 56 7.76 -6.42 -22.99
N PHE A 57 7.10 -6.80 -21.89
CA PHE A 57 6.45 -8.10 -21.78
C PHE A 57 5.38 -8.31 -22.86
N ALA A 58 4.59 -7.30 -23.16
CA ALA A 58 3.56 -7.36 -24.21
C ALA A 58 4.15 -7.59 -25.61
N LYS A 59 5.39 -7.15 -25.87
CA LYS A 59 6.08 -7.42 -27.16
C LYS A 59 6.47 -8.89 -27.32
N LEU A 60 6.61 -9.65 -26.24
CA LEU A 60 6.96 -11.07 -26.28
C LEU A 60 5.74 -11.97 -26.51
N ILE A 61 4.53 -11.44 -26.35
CA ILE A 61 3.26 -12.16 -26.51
C ILE A 61 2.60 -11.86 -27.87
N LYS A 62 3.05 -10.81 -28.57
CA LYS A 62 2.64 -10.49 -29.95
C LYS A 62 3.58 -11.12 -30.97
#